data_AF-A0A5N6PET9-F1
#
_entry.id   AF-A0A5N6PET9-F1
#
_cell.length_a   1.000
_cell.length_b   1.000
_cell.length_c   1.000
_cell.angle_alpha   90.00
_cell.angle_beta   90.00
_cell.angle_gamma   90.00
#
_symmetry.space_group_name_H-M   'P 1'
#
loop_
_entity.id
_entity.type
_entity.pdbx_description
1 polymer ?
#
loop_
_entity_poly.entity_id
_entity_poly.type
_entity_poly.pdbx_seq_one_letter_code
_entity_poly.pdbx_strand_id
1 'polypeptide(L)'
;MVETLFEDIFRVDQLDPDGKKFDKVNRIEARSDQLDMYMQLDVNTEVYPMHVGEKFMMVLASTLNLDGTPDSGFFTPGGRKSLADKFEYVMHGKLYRISEEGSGPNVKADIYVSFGGLLMLLRGDPTIAAKFELDQRLFILIRKVGLGLSEFSTFLIAGGQGLVQCLIYVMEQANAK
;
A
#
# COMPACT_ATOMS: atom_id res chain seq x y z
N MET A 1 11.06 -10.09 16.26
CA MET A 1 10.70 -9.22 15.12
C MET A 1 9.60 -9.98 14.40
N VAL A 2 8.45 -9.36 14.16
CA VAL A 2 7.34 -10.03 13.46
C VAL A 2 7.78 -10.37 12.03
N GLU A 3 7.55 -11.60 11.61
CA GLU A 3 7.83 -12.04 10.26
C GLU A 3 6.69 -11.60 9.33
N THR A 4 7.03 -10.80 8.32
CA THR A 4 6.09 -10.34 7.29
C THR A 4 6.17 -11.25 6.08
N LEU A 5 5.03 -11.55 5.46
CA LEU A 5 4.96 -12.45 4.30
C LEU A 5 5.55 -11.79 3.05
N PHE A 6 5.30 -10.49 2.91
CA PHE A 6 5.73 -9.69 1.78
C PHE A 6 5.87 -8.22 2.19
N GLU A 7 6.89 -7.54 1.68
CA GLU A 7 7.13 -6.11 1.87
C GLU A 7 7.78 -5.55 0.60
N ASP A 8 7.24 -4.44 0.10
CA ASP A 8 7.82 -3.74 -1.05
C ASP A 8 7.32 -2.29 -1.14
N ILE A 9 7.99 -1.48 -1.96
CA ILE A 9 7.57 -0.13 -2.34
C ILE A 9 6.92 -0.18 -3.72
N PHE A 10 5.70 0.33 -3.79
CA PHE A 10 4.93 0.44 -5.02
C PHE A 10 4.78 1.90 -5.42
N ARG A 11 4.74 2.13 -6.73
CA ARG A 11 4.35 3.39 -7.35
C ARG A 11 2.96 3.23 -7.98
N VAL A 12 2.05 4.16 -7.69
CA VAL A 12 0.74 4.23 -8.35
C VAL A 12 0.94 4.70 -9.79
N ASP A 13 0.53 3.88 -10.75
CA ASP A 13 0.60 4.19 -12.17
C ASP A 13 -0.73 4.72 -12.70
N GLN A 14 -1.85 4.17 -12.22
CA GLN A 14 -3.18 4.54 -12.68
C GLN A 14 -4.22 4.43 -11.56
N LEU A 15 -5.27 5.23 -11.66
CA LEU A 15 -6.48 5.13 -10.84
C LEU A 15 -7.66 4.76 -11.76
N ASP A 16 -8.49 3.83 -11.30
CA ASP A 16 -9.72 3.38 -11.94
C ASP A 16 -9.54 3.06 -13.45
N PRO A 17 -8.73 2.05 -13.81
CA PRO A 17 -8.47 1.69 -15.21
C PRO A 17 -9.75 1.30 -15.97
N ASP A 18 -10.72 0.70 -15.28
CA ASP A 18 -12.04 0.34 -15.83
C ASP A 18 -13.06 1.50 -15.75
N GLY A 19 -12.62 2.71 -15.41
CA GLY A 19 -13.47 3.84 -15.08
C GLY A 19 -13.98 3.81 -13.63
N LYS A 20 -14.33 4.99 -13.12
CA LYS A 20 -14.78 5.17 -11.74
C LYS A 20 -16.16 4.52 -11.54
N LYS A 21 -16.21 3.48 -10.71
CA LYS A 21 -17.45 2.74 -10.37
C LYS A 21 -18.06 3.16 -9.04
N PHE A 22 -17.25 3.68 -8.13
CA PHE A 22 -17.64 4.03 -6.77
C PHE A 22 -17.10 5.41 -6.38
N ASP A 23 -17.87 6.19 -5.64
CA ASP A 23 -17.46 7.55 -5.27
C ASP A 23 -16.32 7.57 -4.25
N LYS A 24 -16.34 6.60 -3.33
CA LYS A 24 -15.48 6.51 -2.14
C LYS A 24 -14.40 5.44 -2.23
N VAL A 25 -14.35 4.69 -3.33
CA VAL A 25 -13.37 3.62 -3.54
C VAL A 25 -12.74 3.83 -4.91
N ASN A 26 -11.42 3.86 -4.95
CA ASN A 26 -10.68 3.81 -6.21
C ASN A 26 -9.96 2.45 -6.31
N ARG A 27 -9.93 1.91 -7.52
CA ARG A 27 -9.05 0.78 -7.87
C ARG A 27 -7.74 1.35 -8.37
N ILE A 28 -6.68 1.23 -7.58
CA ILE A 28 -5.35 1.66 -7.99
C ILE A 28 -4.68 0.53 -8.78
N GLU A 29 -3.92 0.89 -9.81
CA GLU A 29 -2.89 0.03 -10.39
C GLU A 29 -1.53 0.55 -9.96
N ALA A 30 -0.69 -0.35 -9.45
CA ALA A 30 0.62 0.00 -8.96
C ALA A 30 1.67 -1.03 -9.38
N ARG A 31 2.90 -0.56 -9.60
CA ARG A 31 4.05 -1.41 -9.90
C ARG A 31 5.12 -1.27 -8.82
N SER A 32 5.76 -2.39 -8.53
CA SER A 32 6.88 -2.46 -7.61
C SER A 32 8.13 -1.80 -8.19
N ASP A 33 8.90 -1.15 -7.33
CA ASP A 33 10.21 -0.59 -7.68
C ASP A 33 11.32 -1.65 -7.73
N GLN A 34 11.20 -2.76 -7.00
CA GLN A 34 12.31 -3.70 -6.77
C GLN A 34 12.09 -5.11 -7.29
N LEU A 35 10.86 -5.63 -7.20
CA LEU A 35 10.56 -7.05 -7.35
C LEU A 35 9.78 -7.38 -8.64
N ASP A 36 9.61 -6.42 -9.56
CA ASP A 36 8.80 -6.55 -10.79
C ASP A 36 7.37 -7.09 -10.52
N MET A 37 6.81 -6.68 -9.38
CA MET A 37 5.44 -7.03 -9.00
C MET A 37 4.45 -6.03 -9.56
N TYR A 38 3.30 -6.53 -9.98
CA TYR A 38 2.13 -5.73 -10.36
C TYR A 38 1.03 -5.91 -9.32
N MET A 39 0.33 -4.83 -8.99
CA MET A 39 -0.76 -4.86 -8.04
C MET A 39 -1.97 -4.07 -8.54
N GLN A 40 -3.16 -4.64 -8.36
CA GLN A 40 -4.42 -3.89 -8.30
C GLN A 40 -4.95 -3.92 -6.87
N LEU A 41 -5.39 -2.77 -6.36
CA LEU A 41 -5.91 -2.68 -5.00
C LEU A 41 -7.08 -1.69 -4.94
N ASP A 42 -8.20 -2.14 -4.38
CA ASP A 42 -9.32 -1.25 -4.04
C ASP A 42 -9.01 -0.53 -2.71
N VAL A 43 -8.98 0.80 -2.74
CA VAL A 43 -8.66 1.65 -1.58
C VAL A 43 -9.81 2.60 -1.29
N ASN A 44 -10.15 2.77 -0.01
CA ASN A 44 -11.10 3.79 0.42
C ASN A 44 -10.47 5.19 0.31
N THR A 45 -10.74 5.86 -0.80
CA THR A 45 -10.15 7.17 -1.15
C THR A 45 -10.65 8.31 -0.26
N GLU A 46 -11.79 8.14 0.41
CA GLU A 46 -12.32 9.13 1.39
C GLU A 46 -11.45 9.19 2.64
N VAL A 47 -10.89 8.05 3.06
CA VAL A 47 -10.06 7.95 4.27
C VAL A 47 -8.58 8.06 3.96
N TYR A 48 -8.15 7.48 2.83
CA TYR A 48 -6.75 7.42 2.45
C TYR A 48 -6.57 7.73 0.95
N PRO A 49 -6.55 9.02 0.59
CA PRO A 49 -6.48 9.44 -0.81
C PRO A 49 -5.12 9.07 -1.41
N MET A 50 -5.15 8.43 -2.58
CA MET A 50 -3.95 8.09 -3.36
C MET A 50 -3.99 8.79 -4.72
N HIS A 51 -2.82 9.22 -5.20
CA HIS A 51 -2.67 9.88 -6.49
C HIS A 51 -1.70 9.14 -7.39
N VAL A 52 -1.90 9.27 -8.70
CA VAL A 52 -0.95 8.77 -9.70
C VAL A 52 0.42 9.40 -9.47
N GLY A 53 1.47 8.58 -9.50
CA GLY A 53 2.85 8.97 -9.24
C GLY A 53 3.28 8.85 -7.79
N GLU A 54 2.35 8.76 -6.83
CA GLU A 54 2.70 8.56 -5.42
C GLU A 54 3.36 7.19 -5.21
N LYS A 55 4.34 7.18 -4.29
CA LYS A 55 4.96 5.95 -3.81
C LYS A 55 4.47 5.61 -2.41
N PHE A 56 4.26 4.33 -2.17
CA PHE A 56 3.85 3.83 -0.86
C PHE A 56 4.53 2.50 -0.57
N MET A 57 4.82 2.30 0.70
CA MET A 57 5.30 1.02 1.20
C MET A 57 4.08 0.18 1.55
N MET A 58 4.07 -1.06 1.08
CA MET A 58 3.03 -2.03 1.33
C MET A 58 3.64 -3.26 2.00
N VAL A 59 2.98 -3.73 3.05
CA VAL A 59 3.36 -4.94 3.79
C VAL A 59 2.16 -5.87 3.90
N LEU A 60 2.38 -7.16 3.66
CA LEU A 60 1.43 -8.23 3.98
C LEU A 60 1.92 -9.02 5.19
N ALA A 61 1.05 -9.20 6.18
CA ALA A 61 1.34 -9.93 7.41
C ALA A 61 0.16 -10.84 7.81
N SER A 62 0.45 -11.96 8.47
CA SER A 62 -0.57 -12.86 9.04
C SER A 62 -1.02 -12.42 10.44
N THR A 63 -0.22 -11.60 11.13
CA THR A 63 -0.51 -11.09 12.48
C THR A 63 0.00 -9.67 12.66
N LEU A 64 -0.67 -8.90 13.52
CA LEU A 64 -0.24 -7.58 13.96
C LEU A 64 0.58 -7.61 15.26
N ASN A 65 0.64 -8.78 15.92
CA ASN A 65 1.37 -8.95 17.16
C ASN A 65 2.89 -8.89 16.89
N LEU A 66 3.60 -8.02 17.61
CA LEU A 66 5.04 -7.81 17.41
C LEU A 66 5.90 -9.03 17.80
N ASP A 67 5.34 -9.94 18.59
CA ASP A 67 5.94 -11.20 19.00
C ASP A 67 5.70 -12.35 18.00
N GLY A 68 4.89 -12.13 16.96
CA GLY A 68 4.56 -13.15 15.95
C GLY A 68 3.48 -14.14 16.40
N THR A 69 2.84 -13.93 17.56
CA THR A 69 1.73 -14.78 17.97
C THR A 69 0.56 -14.67 16.97
N PRO A 70 -0.15 -15.78 16.66
CA PRO A 70 -1.28 -15.75 15.76
C PRO A 70 -2.33 -14.72 16.19
N ASP A 71 -2.99 -14.09 15.22
CA ASP A 71 -4.07 -13.16 15.52
C ASP A 71 -5.23 -13.89 16.20
N SER A 72 -5.76 -13.30 17.27
CA SER A 72 -6.87 -13.90 18.04
C SER A 72 -8.23 -13.73 17.34
N GLY A 73 -8.29 -12.91 16.28
CA GLY A 73 -9.52 -12.56 15.57
C GLY A 73 -10.37 -11.51 16.27
N PHE A 74 -9.95 -11.03 17.46
CA PHE A 74 -10.65 -10.00 18.23
C PHE A 74 -9.88 -8.68 18.22
N PHE A 75 -10.51 -7.63 17.70
CA PHE A 75 -9.98 -6.28 17.82
C PHE A 75 -10.11 -5.81 19.28
N THR A 76 -8.99 -5.44 19.90
CA THR A 76 -8.96 -4.91 21.26
C THR A 76 -8.57 -3.43 21.20
N PRO A 77 -9.54 -2.49 21.18
CA PRO A 77 -9.26 -1.06 21.18
C PRO A 77 -8.46 -0.67 22.43
N GLY A 78 -7.36 0.06 22.28
CA GLY A 78 -6.48 0.45 23.40
C GLY A 78 -5.47 -0.62 23.83
N GLY A 79 -5.26 -1.65 23.01
CA GLY A 79 -4.29 -2.72 23.24
C GLY A 79 -2.82 -2.29 23.14
N ARG A 80 -1.93 -3.26 23.40
CA ARG A 80 -0.47 -3.12 23.32
C ARG A 80 -0.02 -2.61 21.95
N LYS A 81 1.16 -1.97 21.92
CA LYS A 81 1.82 -1.52 20.69
C LYS A 81 1.83 -2.64 19.64
N SER A 82 1.41 -2.34 18.41
CA SER A 82 1.23 -3.30 17.33
C SER A 82 2.06 -2.95 16.10
N LEU A 83 2.10 -3.86 15.12
CA LEU A 83 2.71 -3.55 13.82
C LEU A 83 1.97 -2.41 13.11
N ALA A 84 0.65 -2.31 13.30
CA ALA A 84 -0.19 -1.30 12.66
C ALA A 84 0.18 0.14 13.04
N ASP A 85 0.75 0.36 14.23
CA ASP A 85 1.12 1.71 14.70
C ASP A 85 2.21 2.38 13.84
N LYS A 86 2.87 1.63 12.95
CA LYS A 86 3.89 2.13 12.02
C LYS A 86 3.35 2.51 10.64
N PHE A 87 2.07 2.25 10.40
CA PHE A 87 1.42 2.39 9.11
C PHE A 87 0.20 3.30 9.22
N GLU A 88 -0.22 3.86 8.09
CA GLU A 88 -1.25 4.89 8.03
C GLU A 88 -2.60 4.29 7.62
N TYR A 89 -2.57 3.20 6.85
CA TYR A 89 -3.74 2.50 6.35
C TYR A 89 -3.59 1.00 6.54
N VAL A 90 -4.59 0.37 7.15
CA VAL A 90 -4.56 -1.07 7.44
C VAL A 90 -5.92 -1.68 7.07
N MET A 91 -5.89 -2.81 6.37
CA MET A 91 -7.08 -3.61 6.13
C MET A 91 -6.84 -5.07 6.52
N HIS A 92 -7.89 -5.75 6.95
CA HIS A 92 -7.88 -7.17 7.28
C HIS A 92 -8.80 -7.94 6.34
N GLY A 93 -8.31 -9.05 5.81
CA GLY A 93 -8.96 -9.78 4.74
C GLY A 93 -8.57 -11.24 4.69
N LYS A 94 -9.07 -11.92 3.66
CA LYS A 94 -8.85 -13.34 3.42
C LYS A 94 -8.30 -13.56 2.02
N LEU A 95 -7.25 -14.36 1.91
CA LEU A 95 -6.79 -14.87 0.63
C LEU A 95 -7.81 -15.91 0.14
N TYR A 96 -8.43 -15.66 -1.01
CA TYR A 96 -9.50 -16.54 -1.51
C TYR A 96 -9.14 -17.26 -2.81
N ARG A 97 -8.06 -16.87 -3.49
CA ARG A 97 -7.59 -17.54 -4.71
C ARG A 97 -6.11 -17.31 -4.94
N ILE A 98 -5.42 -18.38 -5.36
CA ILE A 98 -4.08 -18.34 -5.94
C ILE A 98 -4.17 -18.99 -7.32
N SER A 99 -3.55 -18.41 -8.33
CA SER A 99 -3.41 -19.03 -9.64
C SER A 99 -2.04 -18.77 -10.23
N GLU A 100 -1.57 -19.68 -11.08
CA GLU A 100 -0.35 -19.49 -11.86
C GLU A 100 -0.75 -19.30 -13.32
N GLU A 101 -0.16 -18.29 -13.97
CA GLU A 101 -0.39 -17.95 -15.36
C GLU A 101 0.94 -18.00 -16.14
N GLY A 102 0.92 -18.56 -17.35
CA GLY A 102 2.08 -18.70 -18.22
C GLY A 102 2.64 -20.13 -18.31
N SER A 103 3.71 -20.30 -19.07
CA SER A 103 4.40 -21.58 -19.24
C SER A 103 5.92 -21.38 -19.37
N GLY A 104 6.69 -22.32 -18.80
CA GLY A 104 8.15 -22.30 -18.84
C GLY A 104 8.77 -21.18 -17.99
N PRO A 105 9.75 -20.41 -18.51
CA PRO A 105 10.47 -19.40 -17.73
C PRO A 105 9.68 -18.12 -17.43
N ASN A 106 8.48 -17.97 -18.00
CA ASN A 106 7.64 -16.77 -17.87
C ASN A 106 6.43 -16.97 -16.95
N VAL A 107 6.44 -18.00 -16.09
CA VAL A 107 5.35 -18.26 -15.15
C VAL A 107 5.27 -17.14 -14.13
N LYS A 108 4.09 -16.52 -14.00
CA LYS A 108 3.76 -15.55 -12.95
C LYS A 108 2.66 -16.12 -12.07
N ALA A 109 2.71 -15.82 -10.78
CA ALA A 109 1.65 -16.18 -9.84
C ALA A 109 0.77 -14.96 -9.54
N ASP A 110 -0.52 -15.21 -9.44
CA ASP A 110 -1.57 -14.27 -9.05
C ASP A 110 -2.13 -14.65 -7.69
N ILE A 111 -2.13 -13.68 -6.78
CA ILE A 111 -2.67 -13.81 -5.44
C ILE A 111 -3.86 -12.86 -5.32
N TYR A 112 -5.02 -13.41 -5.02
CA TYR A 112 -6.25 -12.66 -4.83
C TYR A 112 -6.68 -12.63 -3.36
N VAL A 113 -6.88 -11.42 -2.85
CA VAL A 113 -7.26 -11.17 -1.45
C VAL A 113 -8.50 -10.29 -1.41
N SER A 114 -9.41 -10.58 -0.49
CA SER A 114 -10.61 -9.77 -0.24
C SER A 114 -10.59 -9.20 1.17
N PHE A 115 -10.65 -7.88 1.27
CA PHE A 115 -10.70 -7.10 2.50
C PHE A 115 -12.14 -6.60 2.74
N GLY A 116 -13.06 -7.53 2.98
CA GLY A 116 -14.47 -7.20 3.23
C GLY A 116 -15.20 -6.62 2.01
N GLY A 117 -14.80 -6.98 0.79
CA GLY A 117 -15.37 -6.49 -0.47
C GLY A 117 -14.42 -5.59 -1.26
N LEU A 118 -13.38 -5.04 -0.63
CA LEU A 118 -12.27 -4.38 -1.31
C LEU A 118 -11.29 -5.44 -1.80
N LEU A 119 -11.06 -5.51 -3.12
CA LEU A 119 -10.27 -6.58 -3.72
C LEU A 119 -8.82 -6.15 -3.93
N MET A 120 -7.93 -7.14 -3.88
CA MET A 120 -6.54 -7.01 -4.28
C MET A 120 -6.15 -8.16 -5.20
N LEU A 121 -5.39 -7.83 -6.25
CA LEU A 121 -4.62 -8.76 -7.07
C LEU A 121 -3.15 -8.38 -6.92
N LEU A 122 -2.32 -9.32 -6.49
CA LEU A 122 -0.85 -9.19 -6.51
C LEU A 122 -0.28 -10.23 -7.48
N ARG A 123 0.46 -9.78 -8.48
CA ARG A 123 1.00 -10.59 -9.57
C ARG A 123 2.51 -10.47 -9.65
N GLY A 124 3.22 -11.59 -9.75
CA GLY A 124 4.67 -11.59 -9.99
C GLY A 124 5.33 -12.95 -9.80
N ASP A 125 6.52 -12.99 -9.20
CA ASP A 125 7.33 -14.21 -9.09
C ASP A 125 6.61 -15.29 -8.24
N PRO A 126 6.49 -16.55 -8.73
CA PRO A 126 5.85 -17.65 -8.00
C PRO A 126 6.46 -17.96 -6.63
N THR A 127 7.75 -17.67 -6.43
CA THR A 127 8.44 -17.83 -5.14
C THR A 127 7.79 -16.98 -4.04
N ILE A 128 7.22 -15.83 -4.40
CA ILE A 128 6.47 -15.00 -3.46
C ILE A 128 5.15 -15.68 -3.09
N ALA A 129 4.42 -16.21 -4.08
CA ALA A 129 3.17 -16.92 -3.87
C ALA A 129 3.31 -18.19 -3.01
N ALA A 130 4.48 -18.85 -3.05
CA ALA A 130 4.78 -20.00 -2.20
C ALA A 130 4.73 -19.71 -0.69
N LYS A 131 4.82 -18.43 -0.27
CA LYS A 131 4.67 -18.01 1.13
C LYS A 131 3.20 -17.90 1.55
N PHE A 132 2.26 -18.04 0.62
CA PHE A 132 0.84 -17.81 0.87
C PHE A 132 0.04 -19.11 0.82
N GLU A 133 -0.88 -19.24 1.76
CA GLU A 133 -1.84 -20.34 1.85
C GLU A 133 -3.25 -19.86 1.52
N LEU A 134 -4.04 -20.71 0.87
CA LEU A 134 -5.45 -20.44 0.60
C LEU A 134 -6.23 -20.34 1.92
N ASP A 135 -7.24 -19.48 1.95
CA ASP A 135 -8.09 -19.22 3.11
C ASP A 135 -7.42 -18.60 4.33
N GLN A 136 -6.12 -18.28 4.26
CA GLN A 136 -5.44 -17.59 5.35
C GLN A 136 -5.94 -16.15 5.52
N ARG A 137 -5.89 -15.67 6.77
CA ARG A 137 -6.18 -14.27 7.12
C ARG A 137 -4.94 -13.43 6.91
N LEU A 138 -5.13 -12.27 6.30
CA LEU A 138 -4.05 -11.34 5.96
C LEU A 138 -4.40 -9.93 6.40
N PHE A 139 -3.38 -9.22 6.85
CA PHE A 139 -3.37 -7.78 7.02
C PHE A 139 -2.55 -7.18 5.89
N ILE A 140 -3.11 -6.17 5.22
CA ILE A 140 -2.34 -5.26 4.38
C ILE A 140 -2.10 -3.99 5.17
N LEU A 141 -0.85 -3.57 5.23
CA LEU A 141 -0.43 -2.34 5.90
C LEU A 141 0.26 -1.43 4.90
N ILE A 142 -0.17 -0.18 4.85
CA ILE A 142 0.28 0.81 3.88
C ILE A 142 0.69 2.10 4.58
N ARG A 143 1.78 2.71 4.11
CA ARG A 143 2.20 4.07 4.47
C ARG A 143 2.78 4.76 3.25
N LYS A 144 2.53 6.06 3.08
CA LYS A 144 3.15 6.82 1.98
C LYS A 144 4.66 6.90 2.18
N VAL A 145 5.41 6.75 1.10
CA VAL A 145 6.85 7.05 1.09
C VAL A 145 6.97 8.48 0.60
N GLY A 146 7.32 9.38 1.50
CA GLY A 146 7.38 10.81 1.20
C GLY A 146 8.25 11.09 -0.03
N LEU A 147 7.69 11.84 -0.98
CA LEU A 147 8.47 12.57 -1.97
C LEU A 147 9.42 13.49 -1.22
N GLY A 148 10.69 13.10 -1.13
CA GLY A 148 11.72 13.98 -0.60
C GLY A 148 11.83 15.21 -1.50
N LEU A 149 11.16 16.31 -1.13
CA LEU A 149 11.38 17.70 -1.56
C LEU A 149 11.51 18.03 -3.06
N SER A 150 11.49 17.07 -3.98
CA SER A 150 11.86 17.28 -5.40
C SER A 150 10.68 17.61 -6.31
N GLU A 151 9.44 17.31 -5.92
CA GLU A 151 8.25 17.61 -6.75
C GLU A 151 7.48 18.88 -6.34
N PHE A 152 7.91 19.57 -5.28
CA PHE A 152 7.43 20.95 -5.03
C PHE A 152 7.89 21.95 -6.11
N SER A 153 8.83 21.57 -6.99
CA SER A 153 9.34 22.45 -8.04
C SER A 153 8.35 22.69 -9.19
N THR A 154 7.36 21.83 -9.41
CA THR A 154 6.52 21.94 -10.62
C THR A 154 5.28 22.82 -10.44
N PHE A 155 4.88 23.14 -9.19
CA PHE A 155 3.76 24.04 -8.93
C PHE A 155 4.13 25.53 -8.86
N LEU A 156 5.40 25.89 -9.11
CA LEU A 156 5.92 27.25 -8.91
C LEU A 156 5.97 28.14 -10.16
N ILE A 157 5.29 27.80 -11.26
CA ILE A 157 5.21 28.68 -12.44
C ILE A 157 3.75 28.97 -12.82
N ALA A 158 3.01 29.59 -11.90
CA ALA A 158 1.82 30.36 -12.27
C ALA A 158 1.51 31.43 -11.22
N GLY A 159 2.10 32.61 -11.38
CA GLY A 159 1.50 33.87 -10.90
C GLY A 159 2.03 34.47 -9.59
N GLY A 160 2.79 35.55 -9.72
CA GLY A 160 2.60 36.78 -8.93
C GLY A 160 3.05 36.80 -7.47
N GLN A 161 4.29 37.27 -7.24
CA GLN A 161 4.76 38.20 -6.17
C GLN A 161 4.38 37.95 -4.68
N GLY A 162 3.70 36.87 -4.29
CA GLY A 162 3.35 36.55 -2.89
C GLY A 162 4.22 35.49 -2.20
N LEU A 163 5.19 34.91 -2.92
CA LEU A 163 5.82 33.64 -2.57
C LEU A 163 6.99 33.71 -1.59
N VAL A 164 7.59 34.88 -1.39
CA VAL A 164 8.80 34.99 -0.54
C VAL A 164 8.46 34.81 0.96
N GLN A 165 7.25 35.15 1.38
CA GLN A 165 6.82 35.01 2.78
C GLN A 165 6.51 33.55 3.17
N CYS A 166 6.00 32.74 2.23
CA CYS A 166 5.57 31.37 2.52
C CYS A 166 6.74 30.39 2.57
N LEU A 167 7.76 30.60 1.74
CA LEU A 167 8.94 29.73 1.69
C LEU A 167 9.78 29.80 2.99
N ILE A 168 9.85 30.98 3.62
CA ILE A 168 10.57 31.16 4.89
C ILE A 168 9.86 30.44 6.03
N TYR A 169 8.52 30.52 6.09
CA TYR A 169 7.74 29.91 7.17
C TYR A 169 7.83 28.38 7.18
N VAL A 170 7.95 27.74 6.00
CA VAL A 170 8.06 26.28 5.91
C VAL A 170 9.48 25.79 6.23
N MET A 171 10.52 26.55 5.87
CA MET A 171 11.90 26.17 6.21
C MET A 171 12.20 26.31 7.71
N GLU A 172 11.60 27.28 8.39
CA GLU A 172 11.81 27.49 9.83
C GLU A 172 11.18 26.37 10.68
N GLN A 173 10.07 25.76 10.23
CA GLN A 173 9.45 24.62 10.89
C GLN A 173 10.19 23.29 10.63
N ALA A 174 10.97 23.20 9.55
CA ALA A 174 11.76 22.01 9.24
C ALA A 174 13.07 21.93 10.03
N ASN A 175 13.57 23.06 10.57
CA ASN A 175 14.84 23.13 11.30
C ASN A 175 14.67 23.19 12.82
N ALA A 176 13.43 23.10 13.32
CA ALA A 176 13.08 23.22 14.75
C ALA A 176 12.84 21.87 15.45
N LYS A 177 13.36 20.76 14.93
CA LYS A 177 13.39 19.46 15.64
C LYS A 177 14.73 18.76 15.50
#